data_AF-A0A7J7MTZ5-F1
#
_entry.id   AF-A0A7J7MTZ5-F1
#
_cell.length_a   1.000
_cell.length_b   1.000
_cell.length_c   1.000
_cell.angle_alpha   90.00
_cell.angle_beta   90.00
_cell.angle_gamma   90.00
#
_symmetry.space_group_name_H-M   'P 1'
#
loop_
_entity.id
_entity.type
_entity.pdbx_description
1 polymer ?
#
loop_
_entity_poly.entity_id
_entity_poly.type
_entity_poly.pdbx_seq_one_letter_code
_entity_poly.pdbx_strand_id
1 'polypeptide(L)'
;MLSFVTKVSHGIGPRSNTLTFNEDVPLFTLSLINSAIELGGPSICQHPKLLALIQDELFRNLMQFGLSMSSLLLSMVCSIVLNLYHHLRMELKLQLEAFFSCVVLRLAQSRHGASYQQQEVAMEALVDFCRQKTFMVEMYANLD
;
A
#
# COMPACT_ATOMS: atom_id res chain seq x y z
N MET A 1 -6.14 14.70 -43.66
CA MET A 1 -5.62 15.17 -42.37
C MET A 1 -6.36 16.46 -42.02
N LEU A 2 -6.99 16.48 -40.83
CA LEU A 2 -7.68 17.60 -40.16
C LEU A 2 -8.97 18.14 -40.82
N SER A 3 -10.13 17.52 -40.50
CA SER A 3 -11.42 18.20 -40.22
C SER A 3 -12.64 17.23 -40.18
N PHE A 4 -12.67 16.20 -39.31
CA PHE A 4 -13.82 15.27 -39.33
C PHE A 4 -14.34 14.72 -38.00
N VAL A 5 -14.06 15.35 -36.86
CA VAL A 5 -14.70 14.93 -35.60
C VAL A 5 -15.19 16.12 -34.81
N THR A 6 -16.20 16.80 -35.34
CA THR A 6 -17.09 17.60 -34.49
C THR A 6 -18.51 17.46 -35.01
N LYS A 7 -19.34 16.81 -34.19
CA LYS A 7 -20.81 16.96 -34.13
C LYS A 7 -21.67 15.94 -34.90
N VAL A 8 -21.78 14.75 -34.32
CA VAL A 8 -22.95 13.82 -34.26
C VAL A 8 -22.63 12.97 -33.01
N SER A 9 -23.36 12.99 -31.90
CA SER A 9 -24.79 12.77 -31.75
C SER A 9 -25.34 13.45 -30.49
N HIS A 10 -26.56 13.96 -30.62
CA HIS A 10 -27.49 14.18 -29.52
C HIS A 10 -27.77 12.89 -28.74
N GLY A 11 -28.01 13.04 -27.44
CA GLY A 11 -28.88 12.18 -26.65
C GLY A 11 -28.31 10.83 -26.25
N ILE A 12 -27.72 10.77 -25.06
CA ILE A 12 -27.80 9.67 -24.09
C ILE A 12 -27.34 10.30 -22.77
N GLY A 13 -28.16 10.19 -21.72
CA GLY A 13 -27.93 10.79 -20.40
C GLY A 13 -26.59 10.38 -19.77
N PRO A 14 -26.26 10.90 -18.58
CA PRO A 14 -25.11 10.39 -17.84
C PRO A 14 -25.40 8.92 -17.55
N ARG A 15 -24.87 8.04 -18.40
CA ARG A 15 -24.82 6.61 -18.14
C ARG A 15 -24.03 6.48 -16.85
N SER A 16 -24.77 6.14 -15.80
CA SER A 16 -24.30 5.56 -14.57
C SER A 16 -23.48 4.30 -14.88
N ASN A 17 -22.27 4.47 -15.41
CA ASN A 17 -21.23 3.48 -15.29
C ASN A 17 -20.42 3.87 -14.05
N THR A 18 -21.11 3.88 -12.91
CA THR A 18 -20.47 3.56 -11.64
C THR A 18 -20.05 2.10 -11.78
N LEU A 19 -18.91 1.86 -12.42
CA LEU A 19 -18.12 0.67 -12.16
C LEU A 19 -17.93 0.71 -10.65
N THR A 20 -18.76 -0.02 -9.92
CA THR A 20 -18.53 -0.35 -8.53
C THR A 20 -17.12 -0.92 -8.51
N PHE A 21 -16.15 -0.12 -8.10
CA PHE A 21 -14.81 -0.58 -7.86
C PHE A 21 -14.96 -1.50 -6.65
N ASN A 22 -15.27 -2.76 -6.91
CA ASN A 22 -15.58 -3.68 -5.85
C ASN A 22 -14.27 -3.93 -5.12
N GLU A 23 -14.15 -3.36 -3.92
CA GLU A 23 -12.97 -3.49 -3.07
C GLU A 23 -12.65 -4.97 -2.77
N ASP A 24 -13.62 -5.86 -2.95
CA ASP A 24 -13.46 -7.32 -2.85
C ASP A 24 -12.33 -7.85 -3.74
N VAL A 25 -12.19 -7.39 -4.98
CA VAL A 25 -11.19 -7.93 -5.91
C VAL A 25 -9.77 -7.51 -5.49
N PRO A 26 -9.48 -6.22 -5.23
CA PRO A 26 -8.20 -5.82 -4.64
C PRO A 26 -7.94 -6.47 -3.28
N LEU A 27 -8.94 -6.57 -2.40
CA LEU A 27 -8.78 -7.19 -1.08
C LEU A 27 -8.39 -8.67 -1.19
N PHE A 28 -9.07 -9.43 -2.06
CA PHE A 28 -8.74 -10.82 -2.30
C PHE A 28 -7.33 -10.97 -2.87
N THR A 29 -6.96 -10.13 -3.83
CA THR A 29 -5.61 -10.15 -4.44
C THR A 29 -4.53 -9.83 -3.41
N LEU A 30 -4.73 -8.79 -2.61
CA LEU A 30 -3.82 -8.41 -1.54
C LEU A 30 -3.74 -9.49 -0.46
N SER A 31 -4.85 -10.17 -0.14
CA SER A 31 -4.86 -11.30 0.79
C SER A 31 -3.99 -12.46 0.30
N LEU A 32 -4.08 -12.80 -0.99
CA LEU A 32 -3.23 -13.84 -1.59
C LEU A 32 -1.75 -13.45 -1.57
N ILE A 33 -1.45 -12.18 -1.86
CA ILE A 33 -0.08 -11.65 -1.78
C ILE A 33 0.44 -11.75 -0.34
N ASN A 34 -0.38 -11.37 0.64
CA ASN A 34 -0.03 -11.46 2.06
C ASN A 34 0.32 -12.90 2.45
N SER A 35 -0.53 -13.87 2.09
CA SER A 35 -0.29 -15.28 2.35
C SER A 35 0.97 -15.80 1.66
N ALA A 36 1.23 -15.38 0.42
CA ALA A 36 2.45 -15.77 -0.31
C ALA A 36 3.72 -15.24 0.37
N ILE A 37 3.70 -14.00 0.89
CA ILE A 37 4.82 -13.41 1.62
C ILE A 37 5.01 -14.05 2.99
N GLU A 38 3.91 -14.32 3.71
CA GLU A 38 3.95 -14.97 5.01
C GLU A 38 4.57 -16.37 4.94
N LEU A 39 4.22 -17.15 3.90
CA LEU A 39 4.75 -18.49 3.69
C LEU A 39 6.14 -18.50 3.02
N GLY A 40 6.35 -17.59 2.06
CA GLY A 40 7.55 -17.55 1.20
C GLY A 40 8.66 -16.61 1.69
N GLY A 41 8.39 -15.79 2.70
CA GLY A 41 9.27 -14.73 3.21
C GLY A 41 10.75 -15.11 3.31
N PRO A 42 11.12 -16.19 4.01
CA PRO A 42 12.51 -16.60 4.18
C PRO A 42 13.23 -16.99 2.88
N SER A 43 12.49 -17.44 1.87
CA SER A 43 13.04 -17.86 0.57
C SER A 43 13.15 -16.70 -0.43
N ILE A 44 12.43 -15.59 -0.23
CA ILE A 44 12.44 -14.45 -1.14
C ILE A 44 13.85 -13.85 -1.29
N CYS A 45 14.60 -13.73 -0.18
CA CYS A 45 15.99 -13.24 -0.21
C CYS A 45 16.93 -14.09 -1.08
N GLN A 46 16.58 -15.36 -1.32
CA GLN A 46 17.40 -16.27 -2.12
C GLN A 46 17.19 -16.07 -3.63
N HIS A 47 16.18 -15.28 -4.01
CA HIS A 47 15.78 -15.03 -5.39
C HIS A 47 15.81 -13.52 -5.70
N PRO A 48 16.96 -12.96 -6.14
CA PRO A 48 17.11 -11.51 -6.31
C PRO A 48 16.14 -10.89 -7.32
N LYS A 49 15.71 -11.65 -8.34
CA LYS A 49 14.66 -11.20 -9.28
C LYS A 49 13.31 -11.02 -8.60
N LEU A 50 12.95 -11.90 -7.66
CA LEU A 50 11.71 -11.80 -6.91
C LEU A 50 11.78 -10.64 -5.90
N LEU A 51 12.92 -10.47 -5.26
CA LEU A 51 13.17 -9.33 -4.38
C LEU A 51 13.02 -7.99 -5.12
N ALA A 52 13.56 -7.88 -6.34
CA ALA A 52 13.40 -6.69 -7.17
C ALA A 52 11.93 -6.40 -7.51
N LEU A 53 11.15 -7.44 -7.87
CA LEU A 53 9.70 -7.28 -8.11
C LEU A 53 8.96 -6.78 -6.86
N ILE A 54 9.36 -7.24 -5.68
CA ILE A 54 8.79 -6.78 -4.40
C ILE A 54 9.16 -5.32 -4.13
N GLN A 55 10.42 -4.97 -4.32
CA GLN A 55 10.95 -3.62 -4.12
C GLN A 55 10.31 -2.59 -5.05
N ASP A 56 10.09 -2.95 -6.32
CA ASP A 56 9.63 -2.02 -7.35
C ASP A 56 8.12 -2.08 -7.56
N GLU A 57 7.60 -3.21 -8.04
CA GLU A 57 6.21 -3.31 -8.50
C GLU A 57 5.25 -3.46 -7.33
N LEU A 58 5.50 -4.41 -6.43
CA LEU A 58 4.62 -4.64 -5.30
C LEU A 58 4.57 -3.41 -4.40
N PHE A 59 5.72 -2.86 -4.02
CA PHE A 59 5.75 -1.72 -3.11
C PHE A 59 5.06 -0.49 -3.71
N ARG A 60 5.27 -0.21 -5.01
CA ARG A 60 4.55 0.87 -5.70
C ARG A 60 3.04 0.69 -5.65
N ASN A 61 2.56 -0.53 -5.89
CA ASN A 61 1.13 -0.84 -5.82
C ASN A 61 0.60 -0.68 -4.37
N LEU A 62 1.33 -1.18 -3.37
CA LEU A 62 0.97 -1.01 -1.96
C LEU A 62 0.89 0.46 -1.56
N MET A 63 1.82 1.30 -2.00
CA MET A 63 1.79 2.75 -1.77
C MET A 63 0.55 3.40 -2.38
N GLN A 64 0.16 2.98 -3.59
CA GLN A 64 -1.05 3.48 -4.25
C GLN A 64 -2.32 3.08 -3.48
N PHE A 65 -2.42 1.84 -3.01
CA PHE A 65 -3.55 1.37 -2.22
C PHE A 65 -3.59 1.97 -0.81
N GLY A 66 -2.43 2.19 -0.18
CA GLY A 66 -2.34 2.82 1.15
C GLY A 66 -2.80 4.28 1.17
N LEU A 67 -2.75 4.97 0.03
CA LEU A 67 -3.30 6.33 -0.14
C LEU A 67 -4.76 6.35 -0.60
N SER A 68 -5.39 5.18 -0.80
CA SER A 68 -6.81 5.10 -1.15
C SER A 68 -7.70 5.52 0.03
N MET A 69 -8.95 5.86 -0.24
CA MET A 69 -9.91 6.31 0.78
C MET A 69 -10.46 5.17 1.65
N SER A 70 -10.10 3.92 1.38
CA SER A 70 -10.64 2.74 2.06
C SER A 70 -9.77 2.33 3.25
N SER A 71 -10.38 2.29 4.44
CA SER A 71 -9.73 1.81 5.67
C SER A 71 -9.40 0.32 5.61
N LEU A 72 -10.21 -0.48 4.90
CA LEU A 72 -9.99 -1.92 4.73
C LEU A 72 -8.76 -2.21 3.86
N LEU A 73 -8.65 -1.54 2.72
CA LEU A 73 -7.47 -1.68 1.85
C LEU A 73 -6.21 -1.21 2.58
N LEU A 74 -6.29 -0.10 3.32
CA LEU A 74 -5.18 0.39 4.14
C LEU A 74 -4.75 -0.65 5.18
N SER A 75 -5.70 -1.28 5.90
CA SER A 75 -5.39 -2.31 6.89
C SER A 75 -4.68 -3.51 6.25
N MET A 76 -5.16 -3.97 5.09
CA MET A 76 -4.54 -5.05 4.35
C MET A 76 -3.13 -4.69 3.87
N VAL A 77 -2.93 -3.47 3.36
CA VAL A 77 -1.61 -2.95 2.98
C VAL A 77 -0.67 -2.92 4.18
N CYS A 78 -1.11 -2.39 5.33
CA CYS A 78 -0.32 -2.35 6.55
C CYS A 78 0.11 -3.76 6.99
N SER A 79 -0.80 -4.75 6.92
CA SER A 79 -0.47 -6.15 7.22
C SER A 79 0.60 -6.72 6.28
N ILE A 80 0.50 -6.46 4.98
CA ILE A 80 1.51 -6.92 4.01
C ILE A 80 2.87 -6.27 4.28
N VAL A 81 2.90 -4.96 4.50
CA VAL A 81 4.15 -4.24 4.77
C VAL A 81 4.78 -4.71 6.09
N LEU A 82 3.97 -5.04 7.10
CA LEU A 82 4.46 -5.61 8.35
C LEU A 82 5.07 -7.00 8.15
N ASN A 83 4.43 -7.86 7.34
CA ASN A 83 4.97 -9.16 6.95
C ASN A 83 6.27 -9.03 6.14
N LEU A 84 6.34 -8.07 5.22
CA LEU A 84 7.56 -7.74 4.48
C LEU A 84 8.67 -7.25 5.41
N TYR A 85 8.36 -6.40 6.39
CA TYR A 85 9.32 -5.99 7.39
C TYR A 85 9.86 -7.18 8.20
N HIS A 86 8.99 -8.09 8.62
CA HIS A 86 9.41 -9.23 9.43
C HIS A 86 10.47 -10.09 8.73
N HIS A 87 10.30 -10.34 7.43
CA HIS A 87 11.15 -11.23 6.65
C HIS A 87 12.29 -10.52 5.92
N LEU A 88 12.08 -9.28 5.45
CA LEU A 88 12.93 -8.60 4.46
C LEU A 88 13.39 -7.20 4.92
N ARG A 89 13.31 -6.85 6.21
CA ARG A 89 13.67 -5.51 6.71
C ARG A 89 15.02 -4.96 6.25
N MET A 90 16.03 -5.82 6.10
CA MET A 90 17.37 -5.40 5.67
C MET A 90 17.40 -4.93 4.21
N GLU A 91 16.53 -5.50 3.37
CA GLU A 91 16.48 -5.25 1.92
C GLU A 91 15.46 -4.15 1.56
N LEU A 92 14.53 -3.81 2.45
CA LEU A 92 13.39 -2.92 2.18
C LEU A 92 13.45 -1.58 2.93
N LYS A 93 14.62 -1.15 3.41
CA LYS A 93 14.76 0.05 4.25
C LYS A 93 14.16 1.31 3.63
N LEU A 94 14.54 1.63 2.38
CA LEU A 94 14.07 2.83 1.67
C LEU A 94 12.56 2.77 1.39
N GLN A 95 12.06 1.59 1.07
CA GLN A 95 10.65 1.36 0.83
C GLN A 95 9.84 1.58 2.11
N LEU A 96 10.28 1.00 3.22
CA LEU A 96 9.65 1.18 4.53
C LEU A 96 9.64 2.65 4.95
N GLU A 97 10.77 3.36 4.81
CA GLU A 97 10.87 4.79 5.08
C GLU A 97 9.84 5.59 4.25
N ALA A 98 9.74 5.30 2.95
CA ALA A 98 8.77 5.94 2.07
C ALA A 98 7.33 5.64 2.50
N PHE A 99 7.03 4.41 2.93
CA PHE A 99 5.71 4.03 3.45
C PHE A 99 5.34 4.80 4.71
N PHE A 100 6.24 4.89 5.69
CA PHE A 100 5.99 5.67 6.89
C PHE A 100 5.78 7.15 6.57
N SER A 101 6.66 7.74 5.76
CA SER A 101 6.62 9.17 5.45
C SER A 101 5.43 9.55 4.58
N CYS A 102 5.14 8.79 3.53
CA CYS A 102 4.12 9.16 2.57
C CYS A 102 2.71 8.66 2.94
N VAL A 103 2.59 7.54 3.66
CA VAL A 103 1.29 6.94 4.01
C VAL A 103 1.00 7.14 5.49
N VAL A 104 1.75 6.48 6.36
CA VAL A 104 1.39 6.34 7.78
C VAL A 104 1.38 7.70 8.50
N LEU A 105 2.46 8.47 8.43
CA LEU A 105 2.57 9.79 9.07
C LEU A 105 1.61 10.80 8.43
N ARG A 106 1.41 10.72 7.12
CA ARG A 106 0.48 11.59 6.39
C ARG A 106 -0.96 11.39 6.85
N LEU A 107 -1.37 10.13 7.03
CA LEU A 107 -2.71 9.78 7.51
C LEU A 107 -2.88 10.10 8.99
N ALA A 108 -1.88 9.75 9.82
CA ALA A 108 -1.92 9.98 11.27
C ALA A 108 -2.02 11.47 11.65
N GLN A 109 -1.46 12.38 10.85
CA GLN A 109 -1.51 13.81 11.14
C GLN A 109 -2.84 14.49 10.76
N SER A 110 -3.80 13.77 10.16
CA SER A 110 -5.11 14.30 9.72
C SER A 110 -5.08 15.49 8.75
N ARG A 111 -3.90 15.96 8.32
CA ARG A 111 -3.70 17.20 7.55
C ARG A 111 -4.25 17.17 6.12
N HIS A 112 -4.74 16.02 5.66
CA HIS A 112 -5.09 15.78 4.25
C HIS A 112 -6.49 15.17 4.04
N GLY A 113 -7.40 15.31 5.02
CA GLY A 113 -8.77 14.79 4.87
C GLY A 113 -8.92 13.28 5.10
N ALA A 114 -7.96 12.65 5.79
CA ALA A 114 -8.06 11.26 6.21
C ALA A 114 -9.24 11.07 7.18
N SER A 115 -10.03 10.03 6.97
CA SER A 115 -11.14 9.69 7.88
C SER A 115 -10.61 9.22 9.24
N TYR A 116 -11.44 9.27 10.27
CA TYR A 116 -11.09 8.77 11.61
C TYR A 116 -10.66 7.31 11.56
N GLN A 117 -11.36 6.47 10.78
CA GLN A 117 -11.01 5.05 10.62
C GLN A 117 -9.63 4.85 9.98
N GLN A 118 -9.28 5.66 8.98
CA GLN A 118 -7.95 5.56 8.37
C GLN A 118 -6.84 6.00 9.35
N GLN A 119 -7.11 7.02 10.16
CA GLN A 119 -6.19 7.44 11.21
C GLN A 119 -6.00 6.34 12.26
N GLU A 120 -7.10 5.72 12.69
CA GLU A 120 -7.07 4.59 13.63
C GLU A 120 -6.22 3.44 13.09
N VAL A 121 -6.48 3.01 11.85
CA VAL A 121 -5.70 1.94 11.20
C VAL A 121 -4.22 2.32 11.04
N ALA A 122 -3.92 3.57 10.68
CA ALA A 122 -2.53 4.03 10.56
C ALA A 122 -1.81 4.03 11.93
N MET A 123 -2.51 4.43 12.99
CA MET A 123 -1.99 4.42 14.36
C MET A 123 -1.82 2.99 14.89
N GLU A 124 -2.76 2.09 14.60
CA GLU A 124 -2.63 0.67 14.94
C GLU A 124 -1.43 0.04 14.23
N ALA A 125 -1.25 0.32 12.93
CA ALA A 125 -0.07 -0.12 12.19
C ALA A 125 1.22 0.40 12.84
N LEU A 126 1.29 1.68 13.22
CA LEU A 126 2.46 2.22 13.95
C LEU A 126 2.74 1.42 15.22
N VAL A 127 1.71 1.12 16.02
CA VAL A 127 1.86 0.34 17.25
C VAL A 127 2.38 -1.06 16.95
N ASP A 128 1.87 -1.72 15.91
CA ASP A 128 2.30 -3.07 15.53
C ASP A 128 3.74 -3.11 15.01
N PHE A 129 4.19 -2.08 14.29
CA PHE A 129 5.61 -1.93 13.96
C PHE A 129 6.45 -1.66 15.21
N CYS A 130 6.01 -0.77 16.11
CA CYS A 130 6.73 -0.46 17.35
C CYS A 130 6.86 -1.66 18.30
N ARG A 131 5.93 -2.63 18.23
CA ARG A 131 6.02 -3.89 18.98
C ARG A 131 7.17 -4.77 18.52
N GLN A 132 7.69 -4.59 17.30
CA GLN A 132 8.85 -5.31 16.82
C GLN A 132 10.11 -4.78 17.51
N LYS A 133 10.82 -5.65 18.23
CA LYS A 133 11.96 -5.27 19.10
C LYS A 133 13.06 -4.45 18.40
N THR A 134 13.27 -4.67 17.10
CA THR A 134 14.32 -3.99 16.34
C THR A 134 13.85 -2.71 15.66
N PHE A 135 12.54 -2.48 15.54
CA PHE A 135 12.00 -1.42 14.69
C PHE A 135 12.40 -0.02 15.15
N MET A 136 12.24 0.29 16.43
CA MET A 136 12.58 1.62 16.96
C MET A 136 14.07 1.93 16.85
N VAL A 137 14.93 0.93 16.98
CA VAL A 137 16.39 1.08 16.83
C VAL A 137 16.76 1.29 15.37
N GLU A 138 16.19 0.51 14.46
CA GLU A 138 16.43 0.63 13.02
C GLU A 138 15.92 1.96 12.46
N MET A 139 14.74 2.42 12.89
CA MET A 139 14.23 3.75 12.53
C MET A 139 15.14 4.87 13.05
N TYR A 140 15.59 4.81 14.29
CA TYR A 140 16.49 5.83 14.83
C TYR A 140 17.85 5.86 14.11
N ALA A 141 18.42 4.69 13.81
CA ALA A 141 19.73 4.59 13.16
C ALA A 141 19.70 4.88 11.65
N ASN A 142 18.56 4.70 10.97
CA ASN A 142 18.42 5.03 9.56
C ASN A 142 17.93 6.49 9.34
N LEU A 143 17.61 7.25 10.41
CA LEU A 143 17.18 8.66 10.35
C LEU A 143 18.33 9.68 10.55
N ASP A 144 19.58 9.20 10.63
CA ASP A 144 20.82 10.00 10.76
C ASP A 144 21.59 10.04 9.42
#